data_AF-A0A7W1BAB3-F1
#
_entry.id   AF-A0A7W1BAB3-F1
#
_cell.length_a   1.000
_cell.length_b   1.000
_cell.length_c   1.000
_cell.angle_alpha   90.00
_cell.angle_beta   90.00
_cell.angle_gamma   90.00
#
_symmetry.space_group_name_H-M   'P 1'
#
loop_
_entity.id
_entity.type
_entity.pdbx_description
1 polymer ?
#
loop_
_entity_poly.entity_id
_entity_poly.type
_entity_poly.pdbx_seq_one_letter_code
_entity_poly.pdbx_strand_id
1 'polypeptide(L)'
;MNARILWLLSLFLLPMSSPGRDEGAEAKSSTVLEDDVLRVTLAPQDASIAVLDKRSGYLWRQQVQPGFRVDPASLRSTPATITAKVLGGAQTYVVTLTLAAEASGSFDLTLQIPGQSYTMLPAYPFPFTTAAKGWSYVQNTSGEGMLMPLDKPADIFKPYGWSGGQPWWGLTDLRRAMSARLDSFRNPDPHTGFP
;
A
#
# COMPACT_ATOMS: atom_id res chain seq x y z
N MET A 1 -39.43 -11.23 -6.89
CA MET A 1 -40.75 -10.56 -6.95
C MET A 1 -40.63 -9.20 -6.28
N ASN A 2 -41.14 -8.15 -6.94
CA ASN A 2 -41.38 -6.76 -6.49
C ASN A 2 -40.12 -5.92 -6.14
N ALA A 3 -40.01 -4.63 -6.48
CA ALA A 3 -40.77 -3.72 -7.32
C ALA A 3 -39.87 -2.52 -7.72
N ARG A 4 -40.21 -1.88 -8.84
CA ARG A 4 -39.57 -0.68 -9.42
C ARG A 4 -40.18 0.60 -8.82
N ILE A 5 -39.40 1.70 -8.78
CA ILE A 5 -39.94 3.06 -8.95
C ILE A 5 -39.09 3.79 -10.00
N LEU A 6 -39.80 4.24 -11.04
CA LEU A 6 -39.33 4.94 -12.22
C LEU A 6 -39.75 6.41 -12.07
N TRP A 7 -38.88 7.36 -12.40
CA TRP A 7 -39.29 8.71 -12.79
C TRP A 7 -39.00 8.90 -14.28
N LEU A 8 -40.08 8.97 -15.06
CA LEU A 8 -40.18 9.56 -16.41
C LEU A 8 -40.38 11.09 -16.22
N LEU A 9 -40.10 12.04 -17.13
CA LEU A 9 -40.03 12.07 -18.59
C LEU A 9 -39.57 13.49 -19.00
N SER A 10 -38.78 13.61 -20.08
CA SER A 10 -38.85 14.64 -21.17
C SER A 10 -37.62 14.45 -22.09
N LEU A 11 -37.72 13.72 -23.21
CA LEU A 11 -37.92 14.21 -24.61
C LEU A 11 -37.03 15.42 -24.96
N PHE A 12 -36.24 15.49 -26.05
CA PHE A 12 -36.07 14.75 -27.30
C PHE A 12 -34.70 15.16 -27.89
N LEU A 13 -33.99 14.26 -28.58
CA LEU A 13 -33.39 14.42 -29.92
C LEU A 13 -32.40 13.26 -30.19
N LEU A 14 -32.82 12.33 -31.04
CA LEU A 14 -31.98 11.28 -31.63
C LEU A 14 -31.09 11.89 -32.72
N PRO A 15 -29.88 11.34 -32.90
CA PRO A 15 -29.53 10.81 -34.21
C PRO A 15 -29.34 9.29 -34.18
N MET A 16 -29.83 8.66 -35.25
CA MET A 16 -29.66 7.24 -35.58
C MET A 16 -28.27 6.93 -36.16
N SER A 17 -27.88 5.65 -36.04
CA SER A 17 -26.70 4.93 -36.58
C SER A 17 -25.54 4.88 -35.58
N SER A 18 -24.96 3.74 -35.19
CA SER A 18 -24.77 2.43 -35.82
C SER A 18 -24.47 1.37 -34.73
N PRO A 19 -24.70 0.06 -34.92
CA PRO A 19 -24.25 -0.97 -33.99
C PRO A 19 -22.74 -1.19 -34.16
N GLY A 20 -21.95 -0.43 -33.40
CA GLY A 20 -20.51 -0.61 -33.29
C GLY A 20 -20.17 -1.38 -32.02
N ARG A 21 -19.84 -2.66 -32.22
CA ARG A 21 -18.68 -3.37 -31.61
C ARG A 21 -18.55 -3.34 -30.08
N ASP A 22 -18.56 -4.54 -29.49
CA ASP A 22 -17.96 -4.83 -28.18
C ASP A 22 -16.54 -4.26 -28.11
N GLU A 23 -16.39 -3.06 -27.54
CA GLU A 23 -15.16 -2.64 -26.91
C GLU A 23 -15.20 -3.21 -25.49
N GLY A 24 -14.45 -4.29 -25.28
CA GLY A 24 -14.14 -4.76 -23.94
C GLY A 24 -13.66 -3.57 -23.13
N ALA A 25 -14.42 -3.22 -22.08
CA ALA A 25 -14.10 -2.11 -21.20
C ALA A 25 -12.66 -2.29 -20.71
N GLU A 26 -11.75 -1.50 -21.28
CA GLU A 26 -10.39 -1.39 -20.79
C GLU A 26 -10.53 -0.88 -19.35
N ALA A 27 -10.39 -1.79 -18.38
CA ALA A 27 -10.51 -1.45 -16.98
C ALA A 27 -9.53 -0.31 -16.71
N LYS A 28 -10.07 0.89 -16.47
CA LYS A 28 -9.26 2.08 -16.25
C LYS A 28 -8.36 1.83 -15.05
N SER A 29 -7.07 1.60 -15.30
CA SER A 29 -6.10 1.31 -14.25
C SER A 29 -6.08 2.46 -13.26
N SER A 30 -6.57 2.19 -12.04
CA SER A 30 -6.57 3.12 -10.92
C SER A 30 -5.26 2.98 -10.16
N THR A 31 -4.74 4.10 -9.70
CA THR A 31 -3.61 4.18 -8.77
C THR A 31 -4.07 4.37 -7.33
N VAL A 32 -5.38 4.30 -7.10
CA VAL A 32 -6.03 4.57 -5.80
C VAL A 32 -6.87 3.38 -5.38
N LEU A 33 -6.67 2.93 -4.15
CA LEU A 33 -7.57 2.06 -3.39
C LEU A 33 -8.25 2.87 -2.31
N GLU A 34 -9.55 2.67 -2.12
CA GLU A 34 -10.32 3.41 -1.12
C GLU A 34 -11.43 2.55 -0.52
N ASP A 35 -11.51 2.53 0.80
CA ASP A 35 -12.68 2.08 1.58
C ASP A 35 -13.23 3.26 2.39
N ASP A 36 -14.12 3.02 3.36
CA ASP A 36 -14.72 4.09 4.17
C ASP A 36 -13.73 4.79 5.13
N VAL A 37 -12.57 4.18 5.41
CA VAL A 37 -11.61 4.61 6.43
C VAL A 37 -10.29 5.10 5.82
N LEU A 38 -9.80 4.46 4.77
CA LEU A 38 -8.50 4.71 4.15
C LEU A 38 -8.64 5.06 2.68
N ARG A 39 -7.71 5.91 2.21
CA ARG A 39 -7.36 6.02 0.80
C ARG A 39 -5.87 5.75 0.65
N VAL A 40 -5.52 4.68 -0.06
CA VAL A 40 -4.14 4.29 -0.39
C VAL A 40 -3.86 4.67 -1.84
N THR A 41 -2.78 5.39 -2.09
CA THR A 41 -2.39 5.86 -3.43
C THR A 41 -0.99 5.37 -3.76
N LEU A 42 -0.82 4.78 -4.95
CA LEU A 42 0.48 4.43 -5.53
C LEU A 42 0.83 5.46 -6.61
N ALA A 43 1.85 6.29 -6.37
CA ALA A 43 2.29 7.31 -7.31
C ALA A 43 3.13 6.69 -8.45
N PRO A 44 2.70 6.77 -9.73
CA PRO A 44 3.45 6.12 -10.82
C PRO A 44 4.83 6.71 -11.07
N GLN A 45 4.99 8.03 -10.83
CA GLN A 45 6.21 8.77 -11.16
C GLN A 45 7.41 8.42 -10.28
N ASP A 46 7.17 8.03 -9.04
CA ASP A 46 8.23 7.78 -8.04
C ASP A 46 8.01 6.48 -7.24
N ALA A 47 6.98 5.70 -7.59
CA ALA A 47 6.54 4.48 -6.91
C ALA A 47 6.17 4.65 -5.42
N SER A 48 6.02 5.88 -4.94
CA SER A 48 5.70 6.15 -3.55
C SER A 48 4.27 5.76 -3.20
N ILE A 49 4.09 5.29 -1.97
CA ILE A 49 2.79 4.99 -1.38
C ILE A 49 2.43 6.09 -0.40
N ALA A 50 1.22 6.61 -0.55
CA ALA A 50 0.62 7.55 0.38
C ALA A 50 -0.69 6.97 0.94
N VAL A 51 -0.94 7.17 2.22
CA VAL A 51 -2.13 6.66 2.91
C VAL A 51 -2.80 7.79 3.66
N LEU A 52 -4.02 8.12 3.26
CA LEU A 52 -4.89 9.05 3.98
C LEU A 52 -5.78 8.26 4.93
N ASP A 53 -5.65 8.50 6.24
CA ASP A 53 -6.65 8.06 7.22
C ASP A 53 -7.77 9.10 7.28
N LYS A 54 -8.94 8.75 6.72
CA LYS A 54 -10.09 9.65 6.60
C LYS A 54 -10.72 10.00 7.94
N ARG A 55 -10.50 9.21 9.00
CA ARG A 55 -11.01 9.49 10.35
C ARG A 55 -10.28 10.67 10.99
N SER A 56 -8.97 10.77 10.75
CA SER A 56 -8.11 11.83 11.32
C SER A 56 -7.74 12.91 10.32
N GLY A 57 -7.95 12.68 9.03
CA GLY A 57 -7.45 13.52 7.93
C GLY A 57 -5.93 13.46 7.77
N TYR A 58 -5.22 12.57 8.48
CA TYR A 58 -3.77 12.51 8.45
C TYR A 58 -3.28 11.75 7.21
N LEU A 59 -2.30 12.32 6.52
CA LEU A 59 -1.70 11.76 5.32
C LEU A 59 -0.30 11.22 5.63
N TRP A 60 -0.17 9.90 5.67
CA TRP A 60 1.09 9.21 5.76
C TRP A 60 1.79 9.17 4.40
N ARG A 61 3.06 9.54 4.36
CA ARG A 61 3.87 9.57 3.14
C ARG A 61 5.15 8.78 3.32
N GLN A 62 5.61 8.17 2.25
CA GLN A 62 6.91 7.53 2.21
C GLN A 62 8.04 8.53 1.99
N GLN A 63 9.22 8.24 2.55
CA GLN A 63 10.47 8.93 2.25
C GLN A 63 11.06 8.37 0.95
N VAL A 64 10.73 9.03 -0.15
CA VAL A 64 11.07 8.59 -1.52
C VAL A 64 12.59 8.63 -1.76
N GLN A 65 13.10 7.60 -2.41
CA GLN A 65 14.44 7.60 -2.99
C GLN A 65 14.38 7.82 -4.51
N PRO A 66 15.30 8.59 -5.11
CA PRO A 66 15.33 8.79 -6.55
C PRO A 66 15.52 7.47 -7.34
N GLY A 67 15.04 7.45 -8.59
CA GLY A 67 15.30 6.37 -9.53
C GLY A 67 14.29 5.21 -9.49
N PHE A 68 13.22 5.33 -8.71
CA PHE A 68 12.10 4.38 -8.71
C PHE A 68 10.92 4.93 -9.52
N ARG A 69 10.17 4.05 -10.18
CA ARG A 69 8.92 4.38 -10.89
C ARG A 69 8.08 3.14 -11.10
N VAL A 70 6.77 3.31 -11.30
CA VAL A 70 5.89 2.24 -11.75
C VAL A 70 6.05 2.06 -13.26
N ASP A 71 6.12 0.82 -13.73
CA ASP A 71 5.92 0.49 -15.15
C ASP A 71 4.42 0.60 -15.49
N PRO A 72 4.01 1.60 -16.29
CA PRO A 72 2.58 1.83 -16.56
C PRO A 72 1.90 0.64 -17.23
N ALA A 73 2.63 -0.12 -18.06
CA ALA A 73 2.07 -1.27 -18.77
C ALA A 73 1.72 -2.43 -17.83
N SER A 74 2.33 -2.45 -16.64
CA SER A 74 2.12 -3.48 -15.62
C SER A 74 1.00 -3.15 -14.63
N LEU A 75 0.54 -1.90 -14.60
CA LEU A 75 -0.45 -1.45 -13.61
C LEU A 75 -1.81 -2.13 -13.89
N ARG A 76 -2.29 -2.88 -12.90
CA ARG A 76 -3.61 -3.51 -12.86
C ARG A 76 -4.28 -3.15 -11.55
N SER A 77 -5.59 -2.93 -11.58
CA SER A 77 -6.33 -2.58 -10.39
C SER A 77 -7.74 -3.18 -10.39
N THR A 78 -8.21 -3.55 -9.22
CA THR A 78 -9.61 -3.80 -8.87
C THR A 78 -10.02 -2.79 -7.79
N PRO A 79 -11.30 -2.74 -7.35
CA PRO A 79 -11.68 -1.88 -6.24
C PRO A 79 -10.90 -2.12 -4.93
N ALA A 80 -10.41 -3.35 -4.72
CA ALA A 80 -9.73 -3.74 -3.48
C ALA A 80 -8.21 -3.94 -3.63
N THR A 81 -7.68 -4.01 -4.86
CA THR A 81 -6.29 -4.39 -5.11
C THR A 81 -5.63 -3.55 -6.20
N ILE A 82 -4.37 -3.15 -6.01
CA ILE A 82 -3.49 -2.62 -7.05
C ILE A 82 -2.30 -3.57 -7.17
N THR A 83 -1.98 -4.00 -8.39
CA THR A 83 -0.76 -4.74 -8.71
C THR A 83 0.03 -3.96 -9.75
N ALA A 84 1.34 -3.82 -9.53
CA ALA A 84 2.22 -3.13 -10.45
C ALA A 84 3.67 -3.63 -10.34
N LYS A 85 4.44 -3.46 -11.41
CA LYS A 85 5.90 -3.55 -11.38
C LYS A 85 6.49 -2.19 -11.05
N VAL A 86 7.38 -2.15 -10.08
CA VAL A 86 8.22 -1.00 -9.75
C VAL A 86 9.63 -1.26 -10.26
N LEU A 87 10.15 -0.32 -11.04
CA LEU A 87 11.49 -0.32 -11.59
C LEU A 87 12.36 0.63 -10.76
N GLY A 88 13.51 0.19 -10.24
CA GLY A 88 14.42 1.06 -9.49
C GLY A 88 15.45 0.30 -8.65
N GLY A 89 16.49 0.98 -8.17
CA GLY A 89 17.48 0.37 -7.27
C GLY A 89 18.19 -0.87 -7.86
N ALA A 90 18.43 -0.87 -9.18
CA ALA A 90 18.98 -1.99 -9.96
C ALA A 90 18.12 -3.28 -9.97
N GLN A 91 16.88 -3.23 -9.49
CA GLN A 91 15.98 -4.37 -9.41
C GLN A 91 14.58 -4.03 -9.97
N THR A 92 13.78 -5.08 -10.18
CA THR A 92 12.35 -4.96 -10.45
C THR A 92 11.60 -5.59 -9.28
N TYR A 93 10.59 -4.88 -8.81
CA TYR A 93 9.73 -5.32 -7.72
C TYR A 93 8.33 -5.53 -8.26
N VAL A 94 7.67 -6.63 -7.94
CA VAL A 94 6.23 -6.79 -8.15
C VAL A 94 5.54 -6.45 -6.84
N VAL A 95 4.72 -5.40 -6.87
CA VAL A 95 4.03 -4.84 -5.71
C VAL A 95 2.56 -5.17 -5.84
N THR A 96 1.96 -5.67 -4.77
CA THR A 96 0.51 -5.81 -4.64
C THR A 96 0.05 -5.11 -3.36
N LEU A 97 -0.84 -4.15 -3.51
CA LEU A 97 -1.53 -3.45 -2.43
C LEU A 97 -2.95 -3.98 -2.34
N THR A 98 -3.41 -4.37 -1.16
CA THR A 98 -4.77 -4.87 -0.95
C THR A 98 -5.39 -4.22 0.27
N LEU A 99 -6.61 -3.69 0.16
CA LEU A 99 -7.36 -3.25 1.33
C LEU A 99 -7.76 -4.46 2.18
N ALA A 100 -7.51 -4.40 3.49
CA ALA A 100 -7.80 -5.52 4.38
C ALA A 100 -9.31 -5.65 4.59
N ALA A 101 -9.91 -6.74 4.13
CA ALA A 101 -11.35 -6.96 4.26
C ALA A 101 -11.81 -7.11 5.72
N GLU A 102 -10.95 -7.65 6.59
CA GLU A 102 -11.31 -8.02 7.98
C GLU A 102 -10.83 -7.02 9.04
N ALA A 103 -9.97 -6.06 8.67
CA ALA A 103 -9.43 -5.07 9.58
C ALA A 103 -9.61 -3.66 8.99
N SER A 104 -10.66 -2.97 9.45
CA SER A 104 -10.91 -1.57 9.07
C SER A 104 -9.70 -0.71 9.44
N GLY A 105 -9.16 0.03 8.49
CA GLY A 105 -8.00 0.89 8.74
C GLY A 105 -6.63 0.22 8.54
N SER A 106 -6.55 -0.91 7.84
CA SER A 106 -5.29 -1.50 7.39
C SER A 106 -5.30 -1.89 5.91
N PHE A 107 -4.11 -2.06 5.35
CA PHE A 107 -3.90 -2.60 4.02
C PHE A 107 -2.67 -3.50 4.03
N ASP A 108 -2.65 -4.47 3.13
CA ASP A 108 -1.50 -5.35 2.93
C ASP A 108 -0.64 -4.83 1.79
N LEU A 109 0.68 -4.91 1.97
CA LEU A 109 1.68 -4.69 0.92
C LEU A 109 2.47 -5.97 0.74
N THR A 110 2.23 -6.64 -0.38
CA THR A 110 3.06 -7.77 -0.82
C THR A 110 4.12 -7.28 -1.79
N LEU A 111 5.36 -7.66 -1.54
CA LEU A 111 6.50 -7.37 -2.39
C LEU A 111 7.11 -8.68 -2.88
N GLN A 112 7.29 -8.83 -4.19
CA GLN A 112 8.07 -9.93 -4.77
C GLN A 112 9.26 -9.37 -5.56
N ILE A 113 10.42 -10.01 -5.44
CA ILE A 113 11.63 -9.67 -6.20
C ILE A 113 11.95 -10.87 -7.08
N PRO A 114 11.61 -10.84 -8.39
CA PRO A 114 11.79 -11.98 -9.26
C PRO A 114 13.25 -12.46 -9.28
N GLY A 115 13.45 -13.75 -9.06
CA GLY A 115 14.77 -14.38 -9.10
C GLY A 115 15.67 -14.12 -7.89
N GLN A 116 15.14 -13.55 -6.79
CA GLN A 116 15.92 -13.35 -5.56
C GLN A 116 15.22 -13.93 -4.32
N SER A 117 16.04 -14.46 -3.41
CA SER A 117 15.66 -14.77 -2.03
C SER A 117 15.98 -13.57 -1.12
N TYR A 118 15.14 -13.32 -0.12
CA TYR A 118 15.31 -12.19 0.82
C TYR A 118 16.46 -12.44 1.80
N THR A 119 17.69 -12.19 1.37
CA THR A 119 18.88 -12.20 2.25
C THR A 119 19.23 -10.80 2.77
N MET A 120 18.65 -9.76 2.17
CA MET A 120 18.84 -8.36 2.55
C MET A 120 17.50 -7.62 2.51
N LEU A 121 17.37 -6.54 3.29
CA LEU A 121 16.24 -5.64 3.18
C LEU A 121 16.25 -4.99 1.80
N PRO A 122 15.15 -5.09 1.03
CA PRO A 122 15.09 -4.45 -0.28
C PRO A 122 15.08 -2.93 -0.16
N ALA A 123 15.50 -2.24 -1.22
CA ALA A 123 15.46 -0.78 -1.27
C ALA A 123 14.02 -0.22 -1.41
N TYR A 124 13.05 -1.09 -1.64
CA TYR A 124 11.62 -0.80 -1.77
C TYR A 124 10.81 -1.88 -1.02
N PRO A 125 9.65 -1.58 -0.39
CA PRO A 125 8.99 -0.27 -0.29
C PRO A 125 9.78 0.71 0.58
N PHE A 126 9.59 2.00 0.30
CA PHE A 126 10.19 3.04 1.12
C PHE A 126 9.57 3.08 2.52
N PRO A 127 10.34 3.50 3.54
CA PRO A 127 9.77 3.71 4.87
C PRO A 127 8.79 4.88 4.85
N PHE A 128 7.69 4.76 5.61
CA PHE A 128 6.85 5.91 5.92
C PHE A 128 7.59 6.90 6.81
N THR A 129 7.28 8.18 6.66
CA THR A 129 7.89 9.28 7.41
C THR A 129 6.83 10.25 7.90
N THR A 130 7.23 11.13 8.81
CA THR A 130 6.38 12.09 9.51
C THR A 130 7.21 13.30 9.97
N ALA A 131 6.56 14.28 10.60
CA ALA A 131 7.28 15.40 11.20
C ALA A 131 8.23 14.90 12.30
N ALA A 132 9.43 15.47 12.40
CA ALA A 132 10.39 15.03 13.43
C ALA A 132 9.92 15.41 14.86
N LYS A 133 9.44 16.64 15.05
CA LYS A 133 9.07 17.14 16.39
C LYS A 133 7.74 16.52 16.86
N GLY A 134 7.76 15.98 18.08
CA GLY A 134 6.56 15.43 18.74
C GLY A 134 6.14 14.04 18.25
N TRP A 135 6.95 13.40 17.40
CA TRP A 135 6.74 12.05 16.92
C TRP A 135 7.86 11.13 17.41
N SER A 136 7.53 9.86 17.57
CA SER A 136 8.45 8.81 17.98
C SER A 136 8.38 7.65 17.01
N TYR A 137 9.55 7.07 16.73
CA TYR A 137 9.66 5.72 16.17
C TYR A 137 9.40 4.70 17.27
N VAL A 138 8.63 3.67 16.95
CA VAL A 138 8.26 2.59 17.86
C VAL A 138 8.83 1.29 17.34
N GLN A 139 9.55 0.58 18.18
CA GLN A 139 9.99 -0.77 17.86
C GLN A 139 9.93 -1.64 19.12
N ASN A 140 9.47 -2.88 18.96
CA ASN A 140 9.59 -3.86 20.02
C ASN A 140 11.05 -4.35 20.09
N THR A 141 11.82 -3.82 21.04
CA THR A 141 13.13 -4.33 21.43
C THR A 141 12.96 -5.18 22.68
N SER A 142 13.23 -6.48 22.57
CA SER A 142 13.55 -7.39 23.68
C SER A 142 12.69 -7.33 24.97
N GLY A 143 11.38 -7.09 24.88
CA GLY A 143 10.45 -7.29 26.02
C GLY A 143 9.49 -6.12 26.29
N GLU A 144 9.97 -4.88 26.35
CA GLU A 144 9.15 -3.74 26.83
C GLU A 144 8.76 -2.73 25.75
N GLY A 145 9.37 -2.79 24.57
CA GLY A 145 9.14 -1.82 23.49
C GLY A 145 9.71 -0.43 23.81
N MET A 146 10.24 0.23 22.79
CA MET A 146 10.88 1.54 22.93
C MET A 146 10.18 2.58 22.08
N LEU A 147 9.98 3.76 22.68
CA LEU A 147 9.65 5.00 21.97
C LEU A 147 10.91 5.82 21.80
N MET A 148 11.34 6.01 20.57
CA MET A 148 12.53 6.79 20.22
C MET A 148 12.10 8.09 19.52
N PRO A 149 12.28 9.26 20.14
CA PRO A 149 11.88 10.54 19.53
C PRO A 149 12.56 10.78 18.18
N LEU A 150 11.79 11.16 17.17
CA LEU A 150 12.32 11.42 15.82
C LEU A 150 13.15 12.70 15.73
N ASP A 151 12.99 13.63 16.67
CA ASP A 151 13.82 14.83 16.79
C ASP A 151 15.20 14.55 17.42
N LYS A 152 15.46 13.30 17.82
CA LYS A 152 16.76 12.81 18.28
C LYS A 152 17.22 11.61 17.44
N PRO A 153 17.55 11.82 16.16
CA PRO A 153 17.90 10.73 15.24
C PRO A 153 19.13 9.93 15.69
N ALA A 154 20.04 10.55 16.46
CA ALA A 154 21.20 9.87 17.05
C ALA A 154 20.81 8.80 18.07
N ASP A 155 19.61 8.88 18.66
CA ASP A 155 19.09 7.90 19.63
C ASP A 155 18.40 6.72 18.93
N ILE A 156 18.16 6.81 17.61
CA ILE A 156 17.54 5.76 16.79
C ILE A 156 18.63 4.86 16.23
N PHE A 157 19.08 3.90 17.05
CA PHE A 157 20.08 2.93 16.64
C PHE A 157 19.45 1.76 15.89
N LYS A 158 19.94 1.48 14.67
CA LYS A 158 19.51 0.36 13.82
C LYS A 158 17.98 0.27 13.69
N PRO A 159 17.31 1.29 13.10
CA PRO A 159 15.93 1.11 12.67
C PRO A 159 15.87 -0.15 11.79
N TYR A 160 14.87 -1.01 12.02
CA TYR A 160 14.75 -2.32 11.37
C TYR A 160 15.80 -3.38 11.79
N GLY A 161 16.57 -3.15 12.86
CA GLY A 161 17.46 -4.15 13.46
C GLY A 161 16.65 -5.21 14.22
N TRP A 162 16.73 -6.48 13.80
CA TRP A 162 15.94 -7.60 14.32
C TRP A 162 16.48 -8.22 15.62
N SER A 163 16.89 -7.41 16.60
CA SER A 163 17.19 -7.93 17.94
C SER A 163 15.94 -8.05 18.84
N GLY A 164 14.77 -7.65 18.32
CA GLY A 164 13.49 -7.65 19.00
C GLY A 164 12.66 -8.92 18.77
N GLY A 165 11.76 -9.23 19.69
CA GLY A 165 10.95 -10.47 19.67
C GLY A 165 9.73 -10.46 18.73
N GLN A 166 9.40 -9.33 18.10
CA GLN A 166 8.21 -9.21 17.24
C GLN A 166 8.50 -8.45 15.95
N PRO A 167 7.95 -8.90 14.81
CA PRO A 167 8.34 -8.37 13.51
C PRO A 167 7.49 -7.16 13.10
N TRP A 168 7.48 -6.11 13.92
CA TRP A 168 6.77 -4.87 13.63
C TRP A 168 7.51 -3.64 14.13
N TRP A 169 7.24 -2.51 13.50
CA TRP A 169 7.67 -1.18 13.90
C TRP A 169 6.56 -0.17 13.62
N GLY A 170 6.73 1.07 14.04
CA GLY A 170 5.74 2.11 13.79
C GLY A 170 6.22 3.53 14.05
N LEU A 171 5.31 4.47 13.81
CA LEU A 171 5.45 5.89 14.09
C LEU A 171 4.25 6.37 14.89
N THR A 172 4.46 7.19 15.91
CA THR A 172 3.36 7.71 16.75
C THR A 172 3.66 9.10 17.29
N ASP A 173 2.63 9.95 17.41
CA ASP A 173 2.66 11.18 18.22
C ASP A 173 1.85 11.04 19.52
N LEU A 174 1.58 9.78 19.91
CA LEU A 174 0.71 9.37 21.03
C LEU A 174 -0.79 9.65 20.84
N ARG A 175 -1.19 10.32 19.76
CA ARG A 175 -2.60 10.53 19.39
C ARG A 175 -2.99 9.77 18.12
N ARG A 176 -2.02 9.60 17.24
CA ARG A 176 -2.10 8.94 15.94
C ARG A 176 -0.91 8.01 15.83
N ALA A 177 -1.14 6.86 15.21
CA ALA A 177 -0.08 5.90 14.97
C ALA A 177 -0.28 5.17 13.65
N MET A 178 0.83 4.72 13.09
CA MET A 178 0.88 3.69 12.07
C MET A 178 1.88 2.64 12.56
N SER A 179 1.51 1.37 12.41
CA SER A 179 2.45 0.27 12.50
C SER A 179 2.58 -0.42 11.14
N ALA A 180 3.77 -0.90 10.86
CA ALA A 180 4.02 -1.87 9.82
C ALA A 180 4.42 -3.17 10.51
N ARG A 181 3.69 -4.24 10.21
CA ARG A 181 3.98 -5.59 10.68
C ARG A 181 4.40 -6.40 9.47
N LEU A 182 5.59 -6.99 9.55
CA LEU A 182 5.98 -8.04 8.63
C LEU A 182 5.17 -9.27 9.01
N ASP A 183 4.29 -9.72 8.11
CA ASP A 183 3.63 -10.99 8.28
C ASP A 183 4.71 -12.08 8.21
N SER A 184 4.81 -12.87 9.28
CA SER A 184 5.79 -13.97 9.37
C SER A 184 5.63 -14.84 8.13
N PHE A 185 6.75 -15.29 7.54
CA PHE A 185 6.82 -16.23 6.42
C PHE A 185 5.53 -17.05 6.32
N ARG A 186 4.66 -16.75 5.35
CA ARG A 186 3.67 -17.74 4.94
C ARG A 186 4.50 -18.96 4.59
N ASN A 187 4.47 -19.98 5.44
CA ASN A 187 4.95 -21.29 5.07
C ASN A 187 4.17 -21.60 3.80
N PRO A 188 4.81 -21.77 2.63
CA PRO A 188 4.09 -22.19 1.45
C PRO A 188 3.28 -23.42 1.86
N ASP A 189 2.00 -23.41 1.53
CA ASP A 189 1.07 -24.47 1.89
C ASP A 189 1.77 -25.85 1.71
N PRO A 190 1.87 -26.71 2.76
CA PRO A 190 2.51 -28.01 2.64
C PRO A 190 1.82 -28.91 1.60
N HIS A 191 0.64 -28.51 1.09
CA HIS A 191 -0.08 -29.19 0.01
C HIS A 191 0.22 -28.66 -1.39
N THR A 192 0.90 -27.52 -1.54
CA THR A 192 1.41 -27.07 -2.84
C THR A 192 2.88 -27.48 -2.96
N GLY A 193 3.10 -28.76 -3.30
CA GLY A 193 4.40 -29.20 -3.78
C GLY A 193 4.76 -28.40 -5.02
N PHE A 194 5.79 -27.56 -4.94
CA PHE A 194 6.45 -27.04 -6.13
C PHE A 194 7.51 -28.05 -6.59
N PRO A 195 7.68 -28.22 -7.91
CA PRO A 195 8.63 -29.15 -8.52
C PRO A 195 10.09 -28.83 -8.22
#